data_AF-A0A2L1U3W0-F1
#
_entry.id   AF-A0A2L1U3W0-F1
#
_cell.length_a   1.000
_cell.length_b   1.000
_cell.length_c   1.000
_cell.angle_alpha   90.00
_cell.angle_beta   90.00
_cell.angle_gamma   90.00
#
_symmetry.space_group_name_H-M   'P 1'
#
loop_
_entity.id
_entity.type
_entity.pdbx_description
1 polymer ?
#
loop_
_entity_poly.entity_id
_entity_poly.type
_entity_poly.pdbx_seq_one_letter_code
_entity_poly.pdbx_strand_id
1 'polypeptide(L)' 'MTAQGIYDLYMNVYEKYLFAEDMAEVEMLHEELQEIRHKYGIEE' A
#
# COMPACT_ATOMS: atom_id res chain seq x y z
N MET A 1 16.17 -3.09 4.75
CA MET A 1 15.22 -3.09 3.62
C MET A 1 15.75 -2.13 2.57
N THR A 2 15.72 -2.48 1.28
CA THR A 2 16.21 -1.62 0.20
C THR A 2 15.09 -0.74 -0.35
N ALA A 3 15.42 0.34 -1.06
CA ALA A 3 14.42 1.17 -1.75
C ALA A 3 13.55 0.35 -2.72
N GLN A 4 14.15 -0.60 -3.45
CA GLN A 4 13.42 -1.53 -4.30
C GLN A 4 12.42 -2.38 -3.49
N GLY A 5 12.84 -2.93 -2.34
CA GLY A 5 11.94 -3.73 -1.51
C GLY A 5 10.78 -2.94 -0.90
N ILE A 6 10.96 -1.64 -0.64
CA ILE A 6 9.88 -0.74 -0.21
C ILE A 6 8.90 -0.49 -1.37
N TYR A 7 9.42 -0.25 -2.58
CA TYR A 7 8.62 -0.07 -3.78
C TYR A 7 7.81 -1.32 -4.12
N ASP A 8 8.43 -2.50 -4.09
CA ASP A 8 7.76 -3.78 -4.37
C ASP A 8 6.65 -4.05 -3.36
N LEU A 9 6.89 -3.76 -2.07
CA LEU A 9 5.88 -3.85 -1.02
C LEU A 9 4.70 -2.92 -1.30
N TYR A 10 4.97 -1.64 -1.56
CA TYR A 10 3.93 -0.65 -1.85
C TYR A 10 3.10 -1.04 -3.07
N MET A 11 3.75 -1.44 -4.17
CA MET A 11 3.07 -1.84 -5.39
C MET A 11 2.21 -3.09 -5.20
N ASN A 12 2.65 -4.06 -4.40
CA ASN A 12 1.87 -5.26 -4.12
C ASN A 12 0.54 -4.93 -3.41
N VAL A 13 0.58 -4.04 -2.41
CA VAL A 13 -0.64 -3.61 -1.69
C VAL A 13 -1.50 -2.74 -2.59
N TYR A 14 -0.88 -1.88 -3.41
CA TYR A 14 -1.59 -0.98 -4.33
C TYR A 14 -2.35 -1.75 -5.43
N GLU A 15 -1.76 -2.80 -5.99
CA GLU A 15 -2.43 -3.66 -6.96
C GLU A 15 -3.66 -4.35 -6.35
N LYS A 16 -3.55 -4.88 -5.13
CA LYS A 16 -4.70 -5.47 -4.42
C LYS A 16 -5.79 -4.43 -4.18
N TYR A 17 -5.40 -3.23 -3.76
CA TYR A 17 -6.33 -2.12 -3.53
C TYR A 17 -7.12 -1.76 -4.81
N LEU A 18 -6.46 -1.74 -5.97
CA LEU A 18 -7.09 -1.43 -7.26
C LEU A 18 -8.13 -2.47 -7.70
N PHE A 19 -7.96 -3.74 -7.31
CA PHE A 19 -8.82 -4.84 -7.75
C PHE A 19 -9.74 -5.37 -6.64
N ALA A 20 -9.71 -4.79 -5.45
CA ALA A 20 -10.61 -5.16 -4.36
C ALA A 20 -12.05 -4.73 -4.70
N GLU A 21 -12.98 -5.68 -4.65
CA GLU A 21 -14.41 -5.44 -4.88
C GLU A 21 -15.19 -5.25 -3.56
N ASP A 22 -14.65 -5.76 -2.45
CA ASP A 22 -15.24 -5.64 -1.12
C ASP A 22 -14.84 -4.32 -0.46
N MET A 23 -15.83 -3.55 0.01
CA MET A 23 -15.60 -2.23 0.60
C MET A 23 -14.76 -2.29 1.89
N ALA A 24 -14.90 -3.35 2.70
CA ALA A 24 -14.09 -3.49 3.91
C ALA A 24 -12.64 -3.83 3.56
N GLU A 25 -12.42 -4.65 2.53
CA GLU A 25 -11.08 -4.92 1.98
C GLU A 25 -10.43 -3.65 1.41
N VAL A 26 -11.19 -2.81 0.69
CA VAL A 26 -10.72 -1.51 0.17
C VAL A 26 -10.27 -0.60 1.31
N GLU A 27 -11.05 -0.47 2.38
CA GLU A 27 -10.70 0.35 3.55
C GLU A 27 -9.43 -0.16 4.24
N MET A 28 -9.31 -1.46 4.47
CA MET A 28 -8.12 -2.07 5.06
C MET A 28 -6.86 -1.83 4.21
N LEU A 29 -6.93 -2.05 2.91
CA LEU A 29 -5.81 -1.86 2.00
C LEU A 29 -5.43 -0.37 1.86
N HIS A 30 -6.41 0.52 1.98
CA HIS A 30 -6.16 1.97 2.01
C HIS A 30 -5.34 2.37 3.24
N GLU A 31 -5.72 1.87 4.42
CA GLU A 31 -4.98 2.10 5.67
C GLU A 31 -3.56 1.53 5.58
N GLU A 32 -3.40 0.31 5.07
CA GLU A 32 -2.08 -0.32 4.87
C GLU A 32 -1.18 0.53 3.94
N LEU A 33 -1.72 1.07 2.86
CA LEU A 33 -0.97 1.98 1.97
C LEU A 33 -0.56 3.27 2.69
N GLN A 34 -1.42 3.85 3.54
CA GLN A 34 -1.07 5.02 4.33
C GLN A 34 0.05 4.72 5.34
N GLU A 35 -0.02 3.57 6.01
CA GLU A 35 1.03 3.15 6.95
C GLU A 35 2.37 2.96 6.26
N ILE A 36 2.40 2.32 5.08
CA ILE A 36 3.62 2.16 4.29
C ILE A 36 4.19 3.53 3.90
N ARG A 37 3.35 4.44 3.40
CA ARG A 37 3.78 5.80 3.03
C ARG A 37 4.37 6.55 4.23
N HIS A 38 3.69 6.53 5.37
CA HIS A 38 4.17 7.17 6.59
C HIS A 38 5.49 6.58 7.09
N LYS A 39 5.58 5.25 7.12
CA LYS A 39 6.75 4.52 7.64
C LYS A 39 8.01 4.74 6.82
N TYR A 40 7.88 4.90 5.50
CA TYR A 40 9.03 5.04 4.59
C TYR A 40 9.21 6.45 4.03
N GLY A 41 8.36 7.42 4.41
CA GLY A 41 8.45 8.80 3.93
C GLY A 41 8.20 8.93 2.43
N ILE A 42 7.26 8.16 1.89
CA ILE A 42 6.85 8.25 0.48
C ILE A 42 5.83 9.39 0.40
N GLU A 43 6.24 10.52 -0.18
CA GLU A 43 5.34 11.66 -0.44
C GLU A 43 4.33 11.33 -1.56
N GLU A 44 3.14 11.94 -1.49
CA GLU A 44 2.01 11.77 -2.42
C GLU A 44 2.30 12.29 -3.84
#